data_AF-A0A8E7B2C7-F1
#
_entry.id   AF-A0A8E7B2C7-F1
#
_cell.length_a   1.000
_cell.length_b   1.000
_cell.length_c   1.000
_cell.angle_alpha   90.00
_cell.angle_beta   90.00
_cell.angle_gamma   90.00
#
_symmetry.space_group_name_H-M   'P 1'
#
loop_
_entity.id
_entity.type
_entity.pdbx_description
1 polymer ?
#
loop_
_entity_poly.entity_id
_entity_poly.type
_entity_poly.pdbx_seq_one_letter_code
_entity_poly.pdbx_strand_id
1 'polypeptide(L)'
;MKENLILEIENKNILTLDRDKIFTQLYLDTGNGFSEFEKKTIVCNPEMIKFHIEFTIDPSNFIQQFRWDPVEGHICDITIHRVFIKTLFNKIYSIHPNKLYTNGSKRSANEFSFQNLDPWIIIPNNVSHIISLQISGSWFIRKTSDTIKIFEEKINSLLEINKNLLVINR
;
A
#
# COMPACT_ATOMS: atom_id res chain seq x y z
N MET A 1 36.99 25.83 6.63
CA MET A 1 36.12 25.87 5.43
C MET A 1 35.84 24.44 5.03
N LYS A 2 34.57 24.03 5.03
CA LYS A 2 34.15 22.66 4.68
C LYS A 2 33.99 22.59 3.16
N GLU A 3 34.89 21.89 2.49
CA GLU A 3 34.80 21.62 1.06
C GLU A 3 33.99 20.34 0.81
N ASN A 4 32.81 20.54 0.22
CA ASN A 4 32.15 19.76 -0.83
C ASN A 4 32.44 18.25 -0.89
N LEU A 5 31.56 17.46 -0.26
CA LEU A 5 31.32 16.08 -0.66
C LEU A 5 30.20 16.07 -1.72
N ILE A 6 30.55 16.39 -2.97
CA ILE A 6 29.68 16.09 -4.12
C ILE A 6 29.91 14.62 -4.44
N LEU A 7 28.99 13.76 -4.02
CA LEU A 7 28.91 12.40 -4.54
C LEU A 7 28.31 12.49 -5.95
N GLU A 8 29.18 12.42 -6.95
CA GLU A 8 28.85 12.07 -8.33
C GLU A 8 28.12 10.72 -8.32
N ILE A 9 26.80 10.75 -8.42
CA ILE A 9 26.03 9.58 -8.84
C ILE A 9 25.93 9.64 -10.37
N GLU A 10 27.06 9.41 -11.02
CA GLU A 10 27.07 8.90 -12.40
C GLU A 10 26.70 7.42 -12.36
N ASN A 11 25.40 7.15 -12.40
CA ASN A 11 24.89 5.88 -12.92
C ASN A 11 23.55 6.16 -13.58
N LYS A 12 23.64 6.45 -14.88
CA LYS A 12 22.55 6.36 -15.86
C LYS A 12 22.03 4.92 -15.88
N ASN A 13 21.19 4.57 -14.91
CA ASN A 13 20.22 3.47 -14.88
C ASN A 13 19.48 3.44 -13.53
N ILE A 14 19.32 4.58 -12.85
CA ILE A 14 18.28 4.70 -11.82
C ILE A 14 16.97 4.68 -12.60
N LEU A 15 16.35 3.50 -12.62
CA LEU A 15 14.94 3.24 -12.91
C LEU A 15 14.21 4.55 -13.18
N THR A 16 13.95 4.84 -14.44
CA THR A 16 12.79 5.67 -14.78
C THR A 16 11.60 4.91 -14.21
N LEU A 17 11.29 5.14 -12.93
CA LEU A 17 9.99 4.84 -12.37
C LEU A 17 9.04 5.45 -13.39
N ASP A 18 8.25 4.62 -14.04
CA ASP A 18 7.21 5.04 -14.96
C ASP A 18 6.21 5.82 -14.10
N ARG A 19 6.48 7.12 -13.88
CA ARG A 19 5.80 8.01 -12.91
C ARG A 19 4.32 8.24 -13.25
N ASP A 20 3.89 7.69 -14.37
CA ASP A 20 2.55 7.81 -14.93
C ASP A 20 1.65 6.62 -14.55
N LYS A 21 2.16 5.66 -13.77
CA LYS A 21 1.42 4.46 -13.39
C LYS A 21 1.58 4.16 -11.91
N ILE A 22 0.47 3.76 -11.32
CA ILE A 22 0.42 3.17 -9.99
C ILE A 22 -0.02 1.72 -10.11
N PHE A 23 0.65 0.84 -9.38
CA PHE A 23 0.28 -0.56 -9.32
C PHE A 23 -0.52 -0.80 -8.06
N THR A 24 -1.70 -1.38 -8.24
CA THR A 24 -2.51 -1.88 -7.15
C THR A 24 -2.56 -3.40 -7.24
N GLN A 25 -2.26 -4.08 -6.14
CA GLN A 25 -2.08 -5.52 -6.13
C GLN A 25 -3.00 -6.18 -5.11
N LEU A 26 -3.46 -7.38 -5.42
CA LEU A 26 -4.23 -8.22 -4.53
C LEU A 26 -3.54 -9.56 -4.39
N TYR A 27 -3.17 -9.90 -3.16
CA TYR A 27 -2.66 -11.20 -2.78
C TYR A 27 -3.78 -12.02 -2.15
N LEU A 28 -3.86 -13.28 -2.57
CA LEU A 28 -4.85 -14.24 -2.10
C LEU A 28 -4.18 -15.17 -1.08
N ASP A 29 -4.64 -15.17 0.18
CA ASP A 29 -4.18 -16.15 1.16
C ASP A 29 -4.98 -17.45 0.98
N THR A 30 -4.37 -18.44 0.35
CA THR A 30 -4.97 -19.76 0.14
C THR A 30 -4.77 -20.72 1.33
N GLY A 31 -4.22 -20.21 2.43
CA GLY A 31 -3.90 -20.96 3.66
C GLY A 31 -2.41 -21.22 3.86
N ASN A 32 -1.57 -20.80 2.93
CA ASN A 32 -0.11 -20.83 3.04
C ASN A 32 0.49 -19.41 3.23
N GLY A 33 -0.35 -18.42 3.53
CA GLY A 33 0.03 -17.01 3.59
C GLY A 33 0.02 -16.34 2.22
N PHE A 34 0.46 -15.07 2.18
CA PHE A 34 0.52 -14.27 0.96
C PHE A 34 1.74 -14.62 0.12
N SER A 35 1.56 -14.78 -1.19
CA SER A 35 2.59 -15.23 -2.13
C SER A 35 2.48 -14.51 -3.47
N GLU A 36 3.63 -14.29 -4.12
CA GLU A 36 3.72 -13.72 -5.47
C GLU A 36 3.01 -14.58 -6.54
N PHE A 37 2.89 -15.89 -6.31
CA PHE A 37 2.19 -16.81 -7.21
C PHE A 37 0.67 -16.59 -7.19
N GLU A 38 0.14 -16.15 -6.05
CA GLU A 38 -1.29 -15.94 -5.81
C GLU A 38 -1.61 -14.43 -5.79
N LYS A 39 -1.11 -13.73 -6.80
CA LYS A 39 -1.19 -12.27 -6.93
C LYS A 39 -1.95 -11.85 -8.19
N LYS A 40 -2.72 -10.78 -8.06
CA LYS A 40 -3.35 -10.06 -9.17
C LYS A 40 -2.91 -8.61 -9.15
N THR A 41 -2.59 -8.04 -10.30
CA THR A 41 -2.13 -6.66 -10.43
C THR A 41 -3.00 -5.89 -11.40
N ILE A 42 -3.39 -4.68 -11.01
CA ILE A 42 -4.07 -3.71 -11.86
C ILE A 42 -3.19 -2.46 -11.93
N VAL A 43 -3.11 -1.88 -13.12
CA VAL A 43 -2.43 -0.61 -13.34
C VAL A 43 -3.49 0.49 -13.32
N CYS A 44 -3.27 1.52 -12.51
CA CYS A 44 -4.14 2.68 -12.43
C CYS A 44 -3.39 3.96 -12.82
N ASN A 45 -4.15 4.98 -13.22
CA ASN A 45 -3.61 6.31 -13.48
C ASN A 45 -3.45 7.05 -12.14
N PRO A 46 -2.24 7.55 -11.79
CA PRO A 46 -2.00 8.29 -10.55
C PRO A 46 -2.81 9.58 -10.42
N GLU A 47 -3.25 10.19 -11.53
CA GLU A 47 -4.07 11.40 -11.53
C GLU A 47 -5.52 11.14 -11.10
N MET A 48 -5.99 9.89 -11.16
CA MET A 48 -7.34 9.54 -10.74
C MET A 48 -7.45 9.56 -9.22
N ILE A 49 -7.99 10.63 -8.64
CA ILE A 49 -8.18 10.72 -7.17
C ILE A 49 -9.15 9.66 -6.65
N LYS A 50 -10.19 9.33 -7.44
CA LYS A 50 -11.22 8.33 -7.07
C LYS A 50 -11.00 7.04 -7.84
N PHE A 51 -11.23 5.92 -7.18
CA PHE A 51 -11.06 4.61 -7.77
C PHE A 51 -12.26 3.68 -7.52
N HIS A 52 -12.46 2.77 -8.47
CA HIS A 52 -13.27 1.56 -8.32
C HIS A 52 -12.48 0.42 -8.95
N ILE A 53 -12.02 -0.50 -8.11
CA ILE A 53 -11.16 -1.61 -8.49
C ILE A 53 -11.94 -2.90 -8.29
N GLU A 54 -11.89 -3.78 -9.29
CA GLU A 54 -12.46 -5.12 -9.20
C GLU A 54 -11.39 -6.15 -9.57
N PHE A 55 -11.14 -7.09 -8.66
CA PHE A 55 -10.29 -8.23 -8.89
C PHE A 55 -11.16 -9.47 -9.08
N THR A 56 -11.12 -10.07 -10.28
CA THR A 56 -11.77 -11.36 -10.56
C THR A 56 -10.97 -12.49 -9.93
N ILE A 57 -11.65 -13.38 -9.20
CA ILE A 57 -11.07 -14.48 -8.45
C ILE A 57 -11.63 -15.79 -9.00
N ASP A 58 -10.78 -16.81 -9.11
CA ASP A 58 -11.24 -18.15 -9.45
C ASP A 58 -12.06 -18.71 -8.27
N PRO A 59 -13.34 -19.04 -8.46
CA PRO A 59 -14.19 -19.49 -7.37
C PRO A 59 -13.82 -20.87 -6.81
N SER A 60 -12.94 -21.63 -7.48
CA SER A 60 -12.36 -22.86 -6.95
C SER A 60 -11.31 -22.60 -5.88
N ASN A 61 -10.75 -21.39 -5.80
CA ASN A 61 -9.78 -21.03 -4.78
C ASN A 61 -10.45 -20.87 -3.42
N PHE A 62 -9.95 -21.61 -2.42
CA PHE A 62 -10.26 -21.34 -1.03
C PHE A 62 -9.42 -20.16 -0.56
N ILE A 63 -10.07 -19.06 -0.13
CA ILE A 63 -9.39 -17.85 0.32
C ILE A 63 -9.67 -17.64 1.81
N GLN A 64 -8.62 -17.60 2.64
CA GLN A 64 -8.75 -17.27 4.07
C GLN A 64 -8.93 -15.76 4.30
N GLN A 65 -8.18 -14.96 3.53
CA GLN A 65 -8.19 -13.50 3.60
C GLN A 65 -7.51 -12.93 2.36
N PHE A 66 -7.64 -11.62 2.19
CA PHE A 66 -6.95 -10.88 1.14
C PHE A 66 -5.95 -9.90 1.73
N ARG A 67 -4.86 -9.66 1.02
CA ARG A 67 -4.00 -8.50 1.23
C ARG A 67 -4.07 -7.63 -0.02
N TRP A 68 -4.52 -6.41 0.16
CA TRP A 68 -4.58 -5.40 -0.88
C TRP A 68 -3.45 -4.38 -0.69
N ASP A 69 -2.61 -4.24 -1.70
CA ASP A 69 -1.52 -3.27 -1.74
C ASP A 69 -1.96 -2.14 -2.69
N PRO A 70 -2.39 -0.99 -2.15
CA PRO A 70 -3.13 0.00 -2.91
C PRO A 70 -2.29 0.75 -3.95
N VAL A 71 -1.10 1.23 -3.56
CA VAL A 71 -0.20 2.05 -4.39
C VAL A 71 1.27 1.74 -4.05
N GLU A 72 1.78 0.64 -4.58
CA GLU A 72 3.16 0.20 -4.34
C GLU A 72 4.18 1.29 -4.71
N GLY A 73 5.21 1.48 -3.87
CA GLY A 73 6.27 2.46 -4.08
C GLY A 73 5.90 3.90 -3.68
N HIS A 74 4.75 4.13 -3.05
CA HIS A 74 4.26 5.48 -2.77
C HIS A 74 3.80 5.68 -1.33
N ILE A 75 4.11 6.87 -0.79
CA ILE A 75 3.47 7.40 0.43
C ILE A 75 2.09 7.93 0.03
N CYS A 76 1.05 7.52 0.76
CA CYS A 76 -0.32 7.86 0.40
C CYS A 76 -1.26 7.98 1.58
N ASP A 77 -2.36 8.69 1.38
CA ASP A 77 -3.56 8.60 2.20
C ASP A 77 -4.68 7.96 1.37
N ILE A 78 -5.48 7.09 2.00
CA ILE A 78 -6.54 6.34 1.32
C ILE A 78 -7.81 6.44 2.15
N THR A 79 -8.91 6.77 1.47
CA THR A 79 -10.26 6.69 2.01
C THR A 79 -10.99 5.57 1.29
N ILE A 80 -11.40 4.53 2.02
CA ILE A 80 -12.15 3.40 1.47
C ILE A 80 -13.64 3.65 1.67
N HIS A 81 -14.38 3.86 0.59
CA HIS A 81 -15.82 4.07 0.66
C HIS A 81 -16.57 2.75 0.81
N ARG A 82 -16.20 1.72 0.03
CA ARG A 82 -16.89 0.42 0.01
C ARG A 82 -15.92 -0.71 -0.29
N VAL A 83 -16.17 -1.85 0.34
CA VAL A 83 -15.52 -3.13 0.03
C VAL A 83 -16.61 -4.18 -0.10
N PHE A 84 -16.67 -4.84 -1.26
CA PHE A 84 -17.64 -5.90 -1.53
C PHE A 84 -16.98 -7.17 -2.01
N ILE A 85 -17.50 -8.31 -1.56
CA ILE A 85 -17.17 -9.63 -2.12
C ILE A 85 -18.41 -10.14 -2.86
N LYS A 86 -18.23 -10.51 -4.14
CA LYS A 86 -19.24 -11.23 -4.92
C LYS A 86 -18.90 -12.71 -4.94
N THR A 87 -19.94 -13.55 -4.90
CA THR A 87 -19.82 -15.02 -4.93
C THR A 87 -20.53 -15.62 -6.14
N LEU A 88 -20.21 -16.86 -6.49
CA LEU A 88 -20.86 -17.62 -7.58
C LEU A 88 -22.39 -17.69 -7.44
N PHE A 89 -22.91 -17.62 -6.21
CA PHE A 89 -24.34 -17.67 -5.92
C PHE A 89 -25.04 -16.31 -6.06
N ASN A 90 -24.42 -15.35 -6.76
CA ASN A 90 -24.88 -13.97 -6.96
C ASN A 90 -25.14 -13.21 -5.63
N LYS A 91 -24.53 -13.66 -4.52
CA LYS A 91 -24.57 -12.94 -3.23
C LYS A 91 -23.44 -11.93 -3.16
N ILE A 92 -23.76 -10.76 -2.61
CA ILE A 92 -22.82 -9.66 -2.38
C ILE A 92 -22.69 -9.45 -0.87
N TYR A 93 -21.46 -9.50 -0.36
CA TYR A 93 -21.13 -9.29 1.04
C TYR A 93 -20.38 -7.97 1.20
N SER A 94 -20.83 -7.13 2.12
CA SER A 94 -20.18 -5.86 2.47
C SER A 94 -19.21 -6.05 3.63
N ILE A 95 -17.99 -5.53 3.47
CA ILE A 95 -16.99 -5.51 4.54
C ILE A 95 -16.87 -4.07 5.04
N HIS A 96 -17.19 -3.87 6.32
CA HIS A 96 -17.04 -2.56 6.94
C HIS A 96 -15.55 -2.19 7.02
N PRO A 97 -15.11 -0.99 6.59
CA PRO A 97 -13.72 -0.55 6.66
C PRO A 97 -13.07 -0.62 8.06
N ASN A 98 -13.90 -0.65 9.11
CA ASN A 98 -13.45 -0.84 10.49
C ASN A 98 -12.78 -2.19 10.74
N LYS A 99 -13.14 -3.23 9.99
CA LYS A 99 -12.59 -4.58 10.12
C LYS A 99 -11.25 -4.76 9.40
N LEU A 100 -10.80 -3.76 8.66
CA LEU A 100 -9.55 -3.81 7.90
C LEU A 100 -8.34 -3.57 8.80
N TYR A 101 -7.28 -4.34 8.57
CA TYR A 101 -5.97 -4.19 9.22
C TYR A 101 -4.96 -3.63 8.24
N THR A 102 -3.91 -2.97 8.71
CA THR A 102 -2.94 -2.30 7.83
C THR A 102 -1.59 -2.12 8.51
N ASN A 103 -0.51 -1.93 7.73
CA ASN A 103 0.77 -1.39 8.23
C ASN A 103 0.82 0.15 8.26
N GLY A 104 -0.25 0.82 7.86
CA GLY A 104 -0.41 2.27 8.00
C GLY A 104 -1.04 2.66 9.34
N SER A 105 -1.26 3.96 9.51
CA SER A 105 -2.04 4.52 10.60
C SER A 105 -3.50 4.66 10.18
N LYS A 106 -4.41 4.10 10.97
CA LYS A 106 -5.86 4.30 10.80
C LYS A 106 -6.28 5.62 11.45
N ARG A 107 -6.64 6.62 10.64
CA ARG A 107 -7.04 7.96 11.12
C ARG A 107 -8.51 8.00 11.55
N SER A 108 -9.35 7.24 10.86
CA SER A 108 -10.77 7.07 11.17
C SER A 108 -11.26 5.72 10.68
N ALA A 109 -12.57 5.49 10.69
CA ALA A 109 -13.14 4.20 10.33
C ALA A 109 -12.74 3.71 8.92
N ASN A 110 -12.63 4.64 7.99
CA ASN A 110 -12.40 4.40 6.58
C ASN A 110 -11.18 5.12 6.00
N GLU A 111 -10.41 5.85 6.83
CA GLU A 111 -9.24 6.61 6.39
C GLU A 111 -7.94 6.01 6.94
N PHE A 112 -7.00 5.79 6.02
CA PHE A 112 -5.73 5.12 6.25
C PHE A 112 -4.60 6.02 5.74
N SER A 113 -3.50 6.10 6.49
CA SER A 113 -2.32 6.87 6.10
C SER A 113 -1.08 6.01 6.13
N PHE A 114 -0.32 6.05 5.05
CA PHE A 114 0.88 5.24 4.86
C PHE A 114 2.09 6.16 4.72
N GLN A 115 2.99 6.09 5.70
CA GLN A 115 4.26 6.83 5.72
C GLN A 115 5.45 5.92 5.37
N ASN A 116 5.19 4.91 4.53
CA ASN A 116 6.12 3.92 4.01
C ASN A 116 5.81 3.68 2.51
N LEU A 117 6.70 2.97 1.80
CA LEU A 117 6.57 2.72 0.36
C LEU A 117 5.86 1.40 0.03
N ASP A 118 5.55 0.59 1.04
CA ASP A 118 4.94 -0.73 0.88
C ASP A 118 3.58 -0.78 1.58
N PRO A 119 2.61 0.08 1.19
CA PRO A 119 1.32 0.12 1.86
C PRO A 119 0.58 -1.20 1.64
N TRP A 120 0.00 -1.75 2.71
CA TRP A 120 -0.89 -2.90 2.60
C TRP A 120 -2.08 -2.82 3.55
N ILE A 121 -3.18 -3.43 3.13
CA ILE A 121 -4.44 -3.55 3.87
C ILE A 121 -4.91 -5.01 3.82
N ILE A 122 -5.11 -5.62 4.98
CA ILE A 122 -5.74 -6.95 5.10
C ILE A 122 -7.25 -6.78 5.14
N ILE A 123 -7.91 -7.53 4.26
CA ILE A 123 -9.37 -7.62 4.16
C ILE A 123 -9.75 -9.02 4.65
N PRO A 124 -10.39 -9.15 5.82
CA PRO A 124 -10.77 -10.45 6.35
C PRO A 124 -11.84 -11.09 5.46
N ASN A 125 -11.76 -12.41 5.30
CA ASN A 125 -12.75 -13.17 4.55
C ASN A 125 -13.39 -14.25 5.42
N ASN A 126 -14.71 -14.40 5.28
CA ASN A 126 -15.48 -15.46 5.91
C ASN A 126 -16.51 -16.08 4.93
N VAL A 127 -16.32 -15.85 3.63
CA VAL A 127 -17.19 -16.35 2.57
C VAL A 127 -16.41 -17.24 1.61
N SER A 128 -17.09 -18.21 0.98
CA SER A 128 -16.52 -19.13 0.01
C SER A 128 -17.04 -18.87 -1.40
N HIS A 129 -16.45 -19.53 -2.40
CA HIS A 129 -16.87 -19.45 -3.81
C HIS A 129 -16.86 -18.01 -4.35
N ILE A 130 -15.78 -17.29 -4.06
CA ILE A 130 -15.61 -15.88 -4.38
C ILE A 130 -15.31 -15.73 -5.87
N ILE A 131 -16.04 -14.85 -6.55
CA ILE A 131 -15.79 -14.53 -7.96
C ILE A 131 -15.15 -13.16 -8.13
N SER A 132 -15.39 -12.22 -7.21
CA SER A 132 -14.68 -10.96 -7.23
C SER A 132 -14.62 -10.24 -5.88
N LEU A 133 -13.56 -9.47 -5.70
CA LEU A 133 -13.40 -8.48 -4.66
C LEU A 133 -13.44 -7.09 -5.32
N GLN A 134 -14.34 -6.23 -4.84
CA GLN A 134 -14.50 -4.87 -5.31
C GLN A 134 -14.15 -3.88 -4.20
N ILE A 135 -13.32 -2.90 -4.50
CA ILE A 135 -12.89 -1.85 -3.57
C ILE A 135 -13.11 -0.50 -4.25
N SER A 136 -13.81 0.41 -3.59
CA SER A 136 -13.95 1.78 -4.07
C SER A 136 -13.62 2.81 -3.01
N GLY A 137 -13.10 3.94 -3.47
CA GLY A 137 -12.54 4.93 -2.56
C GLY A 137 -11.92 6.10 -3.29
N SER A 138 -11.05 6.77 -2.57
CA SER A 138 -10.13 7.76 -3.11
C SER A 138 -8.75 7.60 -2.49
N TRP A 139 -7.72 7.91 -3.26
CA TRP A 139 -6.36 8.03 -2.76
C TRP A 139 -5.84 9.45 -2.98
N PHE A 140 -4.92 9.83 -2.10
CA PHE A 140 -4.04 10.96 -2.31
C PHE A 140 -2.61 10.42 -2.27
N ILE A 141 -1.91 10.54 -3.39
CA ILE A 141 -0.53 10.07 -3.54
C ILE A 141 0.40 11.26 -3.35
N ARG A 142 1.34 11.15 -2.41
CA ARG A 142 2.32 12.21 -2.17
C ARG A 142 3.29 12.29 -3.35
N LYS A 143 3.71 13.51 -3.70
CA LYS A 143 4.72 13.70 -4.75
C LYS A 143 6.07 13.19 -4.27
N THR A 144 6.92 12.78 -5.20
CA THR A 144 8.28 12.31 -4.90
C THR A 144 9.08 13.31 -4.05
N SER A 145 8.92 14.62 -4.30
CA SER A 145 9.58 15.68 -3.52
C SER A 145 9.18 15.66 -2.04
N ASP A 146 7.91 15.35 -1.76
CA ASP A 146 7.39 15.29 -0.40
C ASP A 146 7.87 14.00 0.28
N THR A 147 7.90 12.90 -0.47
CA THR A 147 8.48 11.63 -0.01
C THR A 147 9.95 11.78 0.38
N ILE A 148 10.78 12.45 -0.43
CA ILE A 148 12.20 12.70 -0.12
C ILE A 148 12.33 13.48 1.19
N LYS A 149 11.56 14.56 1.36
CA LYS A 149 11.59 15.36 2.60
C LYS A 149 11.25 14.51 3.84
N ILE A 150 10.23 13.65 3.75
CA ILE A 150 9.86 12.75 4.86
C ILE A 150 11.02 11.80 5.22
N PHE A 151 11.74 11.27 4.23
CA PHE A 151 12.89 10.42 4.48
C PHE A 151 14.07 11.21 5.08
N GLU A 152 14.35 12.41 4.58
CA GLU A 152 15.40 13.29 5.12
C GLU A 152 15.12 13.64 6.59
N GLU A 153 13.88 14.00 6.94
CA GLU A 153 13.46 14.28 8.31
C GLU A 153 13.64 13.06 9.24
N LYS A 154 13.25 11.85 8.77
CA LYS A 154 13.45 10.60 9.53
C LYS A 154 14.93 10.31 9.74
N ILE A 155 15.76 10.45 8.71
CA ILE A 155 17.21 10.23 8.80
C ILE A 155 17.83 11.22 9.79
N ASN A 156 17.49 12.50 9.71
CA ASN A 156 17.99 13.52 10.62
C ASN A 156 17.60 13.22 12.08
N SER A 157 16.35 12.84 12.32
CA SER A 157 15.88 12.44 13.65
C SER A 157 16.66 11.24 14.22
N LEU A 158 16.91 10.21 13.41
CA LEU A 158 17.70 9.05 13.82
C LEU A 158 19.17 9.42 14.12
N LEU A 159 19.75 10.31 13.33
CA LEU A 159 21.12 10.80 13.57
C LEU A 159 21.23 11.61 14.87
N GLU A 160 20.21 12.39 15.24
CA GLU A 160 20.16 13.11 16.51
C GLU A 160 20.04 12.16 17.71
N ILE A 161 19.19 11.13 17.62
CA ILE A 161 19.06 10.11 18.66
C ILE A 161 20.40 9.41 18.91
N ASN A 162 21.10 9.01 17.84
CA ASN A 162 22.41 8.36 17.96
C ASN A 162 23.47 9.27 18.58
N LYS A 163 23.49 10.57 18.26
CA LYS A 163 24.39 11.53 18.91
C LYS A 163 24.11 11.63 20.41
N ASN A 164 22.85 11.67 20.81
CA ASN A 164 22.47 11.76 22.22
C ASN A 164 22.82 10.49 23.00
N LEU A 165 22.66 9.31 22.41
CA LEU A 165 23.06 8.03 23.04
C LEU A 165 24.58 7.91 23.22
N LEU A 166 25.38 8.47 22.30
CA LEU A 166 26.85 8.48 22.43
C LEU A 166 27.35 9.45 23.51
N VAL A 167 26.56 10.48 23.86
CA VAL A 167 26.89 11.43 24.93
C VAL A 167 26.54 10.89 26.31
N ILE A 168 25.46 10.09 26.44
CA ILE A 168 25.04 9.51 27.72
C ILE A 168 25.96 8.35 28.16
N ASN A 169 26.67 7.70 27.23
CA ASN A 169 27.61 6.61 27.52
C ASN A 169 29.06 7.08 27.73
N ARG A 170 29.29 8.36 28.03
CA ARG A 170 30.59 8.93 28.42
C ARG A 170 30.51 9.49 29.83
#